data_AF-A0A521PGZ5-F1
#
_entry.id   AF-A0A521PGZ5-F1
#
_cell.length_a   1.000
_cell.length_b   1.000
_cell.length_c   1.000
_cell.angle_alpha   90.00
_cell.angle_beta   90.00
_cell.angle_gamma   90.00
#
_symmetry.space_group_name_H-M   'P 1'
#
loop_
_entity.id
_entity.type
_entity.pdbx_description
1 polymer ?
#
loop_
_entity_poly.entity_id
_entity_poly.type
_entity_poly.pdbx_seq_one_letter_code
_entity_poly.pdbx_strand_id
1 'polypeptide(L)'
;MSRIALFAGLLMLAAAPASAQVQVVQLAPPDAFSTPGRDTGLPADLWQGTPIETARAVLPLLAAKPLSPASASLARRVLATGAKGPEGSSGDEALSGARAGALIALGDVAAATRILDRAPGLDRNAALSQAAAETALLAGDNARACSIAEGLSTGRGEAYWLRLRAFCQAEAGQGAEAQLTFDLAQAQARDAIYGRLMGAKLSGAPGGAASLRNGLDLALSKSLGLDLAAAKPAPAVAAAASGADPVAPRYDLSLIDAQIGGLGQAVISGLPPESAVSALIAAAADAADPKTKPRLQAAAVLLASLANDLPGPDRARISAFPVPEGKAPAGRSLALEAAADSRRVGEAALLALWTAADAGPAGPALGDRVRIVRTLIRVGLADDARLFVLEGLAGLK
;
A
#
# COMPACT_ATOMS: atom_id res chain seq x y z
N MET A 1 95.30 -44.18 6.49
CA MET A 1 95.37 -42.70 6.50
C MET A 1 94.39 -42.17 5.47
N SER A 2 93.24 -41.64 5.88
CA SER A 2 92.50 -40.60 5.16
C SER A 2 91.35 -40.09 6.02
N ARG A 3 91.25 -38.77 6.17
CA ARG A 3 90.25 -38.03 6.95
C ARG A 3 89.09 -37.65 6.04
N ILE A 4 87.84 -37.80 6.50
CA ILE A 4 86.69 -37.09 5.92
C ILE A 4 85.86 -36.52 7.08
N ALA A 5 85.75 -35.20 7.11
CA ALA A 5 84.93 -34.43 8.04
C ALA A 5 83.53 -34.23 7.45
N LEU A 6 82.48 -34.44 8.26
CA LEU A 6 81.09 -34.19 7.93
C LEU A 6 80.62 -32.93 8.67
N PHE A 7 80.24 -31.90 7.91
CA PHE A 7 79.54 -30.69 8.39
C PHE A 7 78.04 -30.97 8.42
N ALA A 8 77.39 -30.77 9.57
CA ALA A 8 75.93 -30.78 9.70
C ALA A 8 75.42 -29.32 9.79
N GLY A 9 74.62 -28.91 8.81
CA GLY A 9 73.94 -27.62 8.77
C GLY A 9 72.55 -27.70 9.39
N LEU A 10 72.26 -26.82 10.35
CA LEU A 10 70.99 -26.69 11.07
C LEU A 10 70.02 -25.81 10.27
N LEU A 11 68.88 -26.34 9.82
CA LEU A 11 67.79 -25.55 9.20
C LEU A 11 66.83 -25.06 10.30
N MET A 12 66.77 -23.75 10.52
CA MET A 12 65.73 -23.09 11.33
C MET A 12 64.54 -22.74 10.42
N LEU A 13 63.39 -23.39 10.65
CA LEU A 13 62.11 -23.00 10.05
C LEU A 13 61.49 -21.85 10.86
N ALA A 14 61.40 -20.65 10.26
CA ALA A 14 60.62 -19.55 10.81
C ALA A 14 59.14 -19.72 10.44
N ALA A 15 58.27 -19.93 11.43
CA ALA A 15 56.82 -19.92 11.26
C ALA A 15 56.32 -18.46 11.29
N ALA A 16 55.85 -17.95 10.15
CA ALA A 16 55.14 -16.68 10.08
C ALA A 16 53.66 -16.88 10.47
N PRO A 17 53.04 -15.98 11.25
CA PRO A 17 51.62 -16.09 11.57
C PRO A 17 50.78 -15.76 10.34
N ALA A 18 49.88 -16.65 9.97
CA ALA A 18 48.89 -16.42 8.93
C ALA A 18 47.76 -15.54 9.48
N SER A 19 47.78 -14.24 9.18
CA SER A 19 46.67 -13.35 9.45
C SER A 19 45.55 -13.63 8.45
N ALA A 20 44.48 -14.29 8.87
CA ALA A 20 43.27 -14.44 8.08
C ALA A 20 42.67 -13.05 7.81
N GLN A 21 42.68 -12.61 6.56
CA GLN A 21 42.04 -11.37 6.15
C GLN A 21 40.52 -11.58 6.19
N VAL A 22 39.85 -10.98 7.17
CA VAL A 22 38.39 -10.87 7.18
C VAL A 22 38.00 -9.89 6.07
N GLN A 23 37.65 -10.42 4.89
CA GLN A 23 36.98 -9.64 3.86
C GLN A 23 35.58 -9.29 4.36
N VAL A 24 35.41 -8.05 4.82
CA VAL A 24 34.08 -7.47 5.08
C VAL A 24 33.43 -7.28 3.71
N VAL A 25 32.66 -8.27 3.27
CA VAL A 25 31.76 -8.11 2.13
C VAL A 25 30.71 -7.10 2.58
N GLN A 26 30.82 -5.87 2.07
CA GLN A 26 29.78 -4.86 2.19
C GLN A 26 28.53 -5.43 1.50
N LEU A 27 27.57 -5.87 2.30
CA LEU A 27 26.26 -6.27 1.80
C LEU A 27 25.63 -5.05 1.11
N ALA A 28 25.07 -5.26 -0.08
CA ALA A 28 24.30 -4.21 -0.75
C ALA A 28 23.21 -3.70 0.20
N PRO A 29 22.93 -2.37 0.22
CA PRO A 29 21.85 -1.83 1.02
C PRO A 29 20.56 -2.61 0.76
N PRO A 30 19.77 -2.94 1.79
CA PRO A 30 18.52 -3.64 1.60
C PRO A 30 17.62 -2.82 0.67
N ASP A 31 16.96 -3.53 -0.23
CA ASP A 31 16.07 -2.95 -1.22
C ASP A 31 14.74 -2.52 -0.56
N ALA A 32 14.16 -1.40 -1.02
CA ALA A 32 12.94 -0.80 -0.45
C ALA A 32 11.73 -1.75 -0.39
N PHE A 33 11.70 -2.77 -1.25
CA PHE A 33 10.63 -3.75 -1.33
C PHE A 33 11.00 -5.11 -0.72
N SER A 34 12.27 -5.36 -0.46
CA SER A 34 12.77 -6.66 0.00
C SER A 34 12.23 -7.07 1.38
N THR A 35 12.06 -6.11 2.29
CA THR A 35 11.48 -6.40 3.61
C THR A 35 9.98 -6.70 3.46
N PRO A 36 9.50 -7.90 3.84
CA PRO A 36 8.08 -8.21 3.80
C PRO A 36 7.34 -7.49 4.92
N GLY A 37 6.19 -6.93 4.55
CA GLY A 37 5.17 -6.48 5.48
C GLY A 37 4.40 -7.66 6.04
N ARG A 38 4.02 -8.66 5.23
CA ARG A 38 3.42 -9.94 5.64
C ARG A 38 3.54 -10.99 4.54
N ASP A 39 3.13 -12.23 4.82
CA ASP A 39 2.94 -13.23 3.78
C ASP A 39 1.64 -12.96 3.01
N THR A 40 1.75 -12.81 1.69
CA THR A 40 0.67 -12.42 0.78
C THR A 40 0.40 -13.48 -0.29
N GLY A 41 1.22 -14.54 -0.32
CA GLY A 41 1.25 -15.54 -1.39
C GLY A 41 1.68 -15.00 -2.76
N LEU A 42 2.17 -13.76 -2.86
CA LEU A 42 2.73 -13.22 -4.10
C LEU A 42 4.21 -13.62 -4.25
N PRO A 43 4.70 -13.84 -5.48
CA PRO A 43 6.02 -14.39 -5.71
C PRO A 43 7.14 -13.36 -5.47
N ALA A 44 8.36 -13.84 -5.22
CA ALA A 44 9.52 -13.00 -4.89
C ALA A 44 10.04 -12.15 -6.07
N ASP A 45 9.59 -12.45 -7.29
CA ASP A 45 9.88 -11.72 -8.53
C ASP A 45 8.75 -10.73 -8.91
N LEU A 46 7.80 -10.45 -8.00
CA LEU A 46 6.66 -9.55 -8.20
C LEU A 46 7.02 -8.26 -8.97
N TRP A 47 8.13 -7.61 -8.59
CA TRP A 47 8.51 -6.30 -9.15
C TRP A 47 9.42 -6.39 -10.38
N GLN A 48 9.72 -7.60 -10.87
CA GLN A 48 10.58 -7.77 -12.04
C GLN A 48 10.03 -7.02 -13.26
N GLY A 49 10.89 -6.21 -13.87
CA GLY A 49 10.54 -5.37 -15.02
C GLY A 49 9.66 -4.15 -14.70
N THR A 50 9.32 -3.91 -13.43
CA THR A 50 8.57 -2.72 -13.02
C THR A 50 9.47 -1.49 -13.07
N PRO A 51 9.10 -0.41 -13.77
CA PRO A 51 9.84 0.85 -13.71
C PRO A 51 9.71 1.50 -12.33
N ILE A 52 10.81 1.99 -11.76
CA ILE A 52 10.82 2.67 -10.46
C ILE A 52 9.98 3.96 -10.47
N GLU A 53 9.89 4.61 -11.63
CA GLU A 53 9.11 5.81 -11.91
C GLU A 53 7.62 5.54 -11.72
N THR A 54 7.14 4.36 -12.10
CA THR A 54 5.76 3.94 -11.86
C THR A 54 5.49 3.85 -10.36
N ALA A 55 6.41 3.27 -9.59
CA ALA A 55 6.26 3.23 -8.13
C ALA A 55 6.29 4.63 -7.50
N ARG A 56 7.23 5.49 -7.92
CA ARG A 56 7.33 6.89 -7.44
C ARG A 56 6.10 7.72 -7.77
N ALA A 57 5.45 7.47 -8.92
CA ALA A 57 4.21 8.15 -9.28
C ALA A 57 3.01 7.64 -8.49
N VAL A 58 2.91 6.33 -8.25
CA VAL A 58 1.71 5.71 -7.70
C VAL A 58 1.67 5.73 -6.17
N LEU A 59 2.77 5.44 -5.47
CA LEU A 59 2.76 5.33 -4.00
C LEU A 59 2.24 6.58 -3.28
N PRO A 60 2.64 7.82 -3.65
CA PRO A 60 2.08 9.02 -3.03
C PRO A 60 0.57 9.16 -3.26
N LEU A 61 0.06 8.72 -4.42
CA LEU A 61 -1.38 8.75 -4.72
C LEU A 61 -2.15 7.79 -3.82
N LEU A 62 -1.61 6.60 -3.54
CA LEU A 62 -2.22 5.62 -2.65
C LEU A 62 -2.24 6.09 -1.18
N ALA A 63 -1.26 6.91 -0.79
CA ALA A 63 -1.22 7.53 0.53
C ALA A 63 -2.22 8.70 0.66
N ALA A 64 -2.45 9.44 -0.43
CA ALA A 64 -3.23 10.68 -0.40
C ALA A 64 -4.71 10.51 -0.76
N LYS A 65 -5.05 9.54 -1.61
CA LYS A 65 -6.41 9.38 -2.15
C LYS A 65 -7.09 8.15 -1.57
N PRO A 66 -8.35 8.27 -1.09
CA PRO A 66 -9.11 7.11 -0.67
C PRO A 66 -9.41 6.20 -1.87
N LEU A 67 -9.27 4.89 -1.67
CA LEU A 67 -9.51 3.86 -2.69
C LEU A 67 -10.84 3.14 -2.44
N SER A 68 -11.39 2.53 -3.49
CA SER A 68 -12.49 1.56 -3.33
C SER A 68 -12.03 0.32 -2.56
N PRO A 69 -12.93 -0.44 -1.90
CA PRO A 69 -12.57 -1.63 -1.13
C PRO A 69 -11.72 -2.66 -1.88
N ALA A 70 -12.04 -2.99 -3.14
CA ALA A 70 -11.27 -3.93 -3.95
C ALA A 70 -9.85 -3.38 -4.27
N SER A 71 -9.77 -2.10 -4.62
CA SER A 71 -8.51 -1.43 -4.91
C SER A 71 -7.61 -1.32 -3.69
N ALA A 72 -8.18 -1.02 -2.51
CA ALA A 72 -7.45 -1.00 -1.25
C ALA A 72 -6.94 -2.41 -0.87
N SER A 73 -7.72 -3.46 -1.16
CA SER A 73 -7.29 -4.84 -0.95
C SER A 73 -6.07 -5.19 -1.79
N LEU A 74 -6.12 -4.90 -3.09
CA LEU A 74 -4.98 -5.10 -4.01
C LEU A 74 -3.75 -4.31 -3.56
N ALA A 75 -3.93 -3.02 -3.22
CA ALA A 75 -2.84 -2.15 -2.79
C ALA A 75 -2.15 -2.70 -1.55
N ARG A 76 -2.90 -3.07 -0.50
CA ARG A 76 -2.31 -3.66 0.71
C ARG A 76 -1.57 -4.96 0.43
N ARG A 77 -2.15 -5.85 -0.37
CA ARG A 77 -1.53 -7.14 -0.71
C ARG A 77 -0.22 -6.95 -1.47
N VAL A 78 -0.22 -6.13 -2.51
CA VAL A 78 0.96 -5.87 -3.35
C VAL A 78 2.04 -5.15 -2.54
N LEU A 79 1.68 -4.10 -1.79
CA LEU A 79 2.66 -3.31 -1.03
C LEU A 79 3.22 -4.05 0.18
N ALA A 80 2.46 -4.95 0.81
CA ALA A 80 2.95 -5.72 1.94
C ALA A 80 3.86 -6.90 1.53
N THR A 81 3.97 -7.21 0.23
CA THR A 81 4.81 -8.31 -0.27
C THR A 81 6.29 -7.95 -0.20
N GLY A 82 7.09 -8.83 0.40
CA GLY A 82 8.56 -8.74 0.34
C GLY A 82 9.09 -9.39 -0.93
N ALA A 83 9.69 -8.60 -1.81
CA ALA A 83 10.22 -9.05 -3.10
C ALA A 83 11.38 -8.16 -3.52
N LYS A 84 12.25 -8.63 -4.42
CA LYS A 84 13.29 -7.75 -5.00
C LYS A 84 12.58 -6.63 -5.75
N GLY A 85 12.78 -5.39 -5.33
CA GLY A 85 12.08 -4.23 -5.86
C GLY A 85 12.40 -3.88 -7.32
N PRO A 86 11.72 -2.85 -7.86
CA PRO A 86 12.02 -2.25 -9.16
C PRO A 86 13.52 -1.99 -9.36
N GLU A 87 13.98 -2.03 -10.60
CA GLU A 87 15.38 -1.71 -10.87
C GLU A 87 15.69 -0.27 -10.39
N GLY A 88 16.74 -0.13 -9.57
CA GLY A 88 17.12 1.15 -8.96
C GLY A 88 16.51 1.44 -7.58
N SER A 89 15.70 0.55 -6.97
CA SER A 89 15.13 0.80 -5.64
C SER A 89 16.04 0.46 -4.45
N SER A 90 17.21 -0.14 -4.70
CA SER A 90 18.21 -0.43 -3.67
C SER A 90 18.69 0.84 -2.98
N GLY A 91 18.54 0.91 -1.66
CA GLY A 91 18.94 2.09 -0.88
C GLY A 91 18.06 3.33 -1.05
N ASP A 92 16.91 3.22 -1.74
CA ASP A 92 15.95 4.33 -1.87
C ASP A 92 15.08 4.44 -0.60
N GLU A 93 15.59 5.17 0.38
CA GLU A 93 14.92 5.45 1.66
C GLU A 93 13.58 6.18 1.46
N ALA A 94 13.51 7.08 0.46
CA ALA A 94 12.29 7.82 0.17
C ALA A 94 11.18 6.90 -0.38
N LEU A 95 11.55 5.95 -1.23
CA LEU A 95 10.63 4.96 -1.77
C LEU A 95 10.16 3.97 -0.69
N SER A 96 11.04 3.59 0.23
CA SER A 96 10.69 2.79 1.42
C SER A 96 9.67 3.54 2.30
N GLY A 97 9.90 4.84 2.53
CA GLY A 97 8.97 5.71 3.25
C GLY A 97 7.63 5.85 2.54
N ALA A 98 7.62 6.00 1.21
CA ALA A 98 6.40 6.09 0.42
C ALA A 98 5.58 4.78 0.45
N ARG A 99 6.25 3.62 0.40
CA ARG A 99 5.62 2.30 0.53
C ARG A 99 4.96 2.14 1.91
N ALA A 100 5.68 2.45 2.97
CA ALA A 100 5.16 2.37 4.34
C ALA A 100 4.02 3.38 4.58
N GLY A 101 4.18 4.62 4.11
CA GLY A 101 3.15 5.65 4.19
C GLY A 101 1.86 5.27 3.48
N ALA A 102 1.95 4.66 2.30
CA ALA A 102 0.78 4.11 1.60
C ALA A 102 0.10 2.99 2.40
N LEU A 103 0.86 2.05 2.99
CA LEU A 103 0.29 1.00 3.85
C LEU A 103 -0.42 1.58 5.07
N ILE A 104 0.16 2.59 5.74
CA ILE A 104 -0.47 3.28 6.88
C ILE A 104 -1.81 3.90 6.44
N ALA A 105 -1.81 4.68 5.35
CA ALA A 105 -3.02 5.33 4.83
C ALA A 105 -4.13 4.32 4.46
N LEU A 106 -3.74 3.14 3.96
CA LEU A 106 -4.64 2.04 3.60
C LEU A 106 -5.12 1.21 4.81
N GLY A 107 -4.66 1.54 6.01
CA GLY A 107 -5.00 0.82 7.25
C GLY A 107 -4.24 -0.50 7.45
N ASP A 108 -3.08 -0.69 6.81
CA ASP A 108 -2.19 -1.84 7.04
C ASP A 108 -0.99 -1.42 7.91
N VAL A 109 -1.29 -0.89 9.09
CA VAL A 109 -0.29 -0.35 10.03
C VAL A 109 0.68 -1.45 10.48
N ALA A 110 0.19 -2.67 10.70
CA ALA A 110 1.02 -3.80 11.12
C ALA A 110 2.05 -4.21 10.06
N ALA A 111 1.70 -4.20 8.77
CA ALA A 111 2.67 -4.42 7.69
C ALA A 111 3.68 -3.27 7.60
N ALA A 112 3.22 -2.02 7.73
CA ALA A 112 4.10 -0.84 7.73
C ALA A 112 5.13 -0.89 8.87
N THR A 113 4.71 -1.18 10.10
CA THR A 113 5.60 -1.32 11.26
C THR A 113 6.68 -2.37 11.01
N ARG A 114 6.31 -3.56 10.51
CA ARG A 114 7.26 -4.64 10.21
C ARG A 114 8.33 -4.25 9.18
N ILE A 115 7.95 -3.45 8.18
CA ILE A 115 8.86 -2.90 7.17
C ILE A 115 9.78 -1.86 7.81
N LEU A 116 9.22 -0.92 8.58
CA LEU A 116 9.94 0.21 9.17
C LEU A 116 10.93 -0.22 10.27
N ASP A 117 10.62 -1.26 11.04
CA ASP A 117 11.52 -1.82 12.06
C ASP A 117 12.86 -2.33 11.50
N ARG A 118 12.93 -2.56 10.17
CA ARG A 118 14.14 -3.04 9.48
C ARG A 118 14.65 -2.05 8.43
N ALA A 119 14.05 -0.86 8.34
CA ALA A 119 14.41 0.12 7.34
C ALA A 119 15.69 0.87 7.76
N PRO A 120 16.75 0.87 6.94
CA PRO A 120 17.94 1.69 7.21
C PRO A 120 17.63 3.17 6.98
N GLY A 121 18.44 4.05 7.59
CA GLY A 121 18.44 5.48 7.26
C GLY A 121 17.23 6.27 7.76
N LEU A 122 16.51 5.75 8.76
CA LEU A 122 15.40 6.46 9.42
C LEU A 122 15.80 7.90 9.78
N ASP A 123 16.94 8.10 10.41
CA ASP A 123 17.46 9.39 10.88
C ASP A 123 17.81 10.40 9.76
N ARG A 124 17.91 9.96 8.51
CA ARG A 124 18.37 10.78 7.36
C ARG A 124 17.29 11.08 6.34
N ASN A 125 16.11 10.46 6.47
CA ASN A 125 15.01 10.64 5.52
C ASN A 125 13.71 11.01 6.24
N ALA A 126 13.25 12.25 6.04
CA ALA A 126 12.07 12.78 6.69
C ALA A 126 10.79 11.98 6.38
N ALA A 127 10.59 11.50 5.15
CA ALA A 127 9.39 10.73 4.79
C ALA A 127 9.37 9.35 5.45
N LEU A 128 10.52 8.66 5.46
CA LEU A 128 10.68 7.37 6.12
C LEU A 128 10.50 7.49 7.65
N SER A 129 11.14 8.49 8.25
CA SER A 129 10.98 8.80 9.67
C SER A 129 9.53 9.16 10.02
N GLN A 130 8.83 9.89 9.15
CA GLN A 130 7.44 10.28 9.40
C GLN A 130 6.54 9.05 9.43
N ALA A 131 6.73 8.10 8.51
CA ALA A 131 6.00 6.85 8.53
C ALA A 131 6.28 6.06 9.84
N ALA A 132 7.53 6.00 10.29
CA ALA A 132 7.90 5.35 11.54
C ALA A 132 7.28 6.03 12.77
N ALA A 133 7.35 7.35 12.87
CA ALA A 133 6.74 8.11 13.95
C ALA A 133 5.21 7.93 13.99
N GLU A 134 4.54 7.95 12.83
CA GLU A 134 3.11 7.68 12.75
C GLU A 134 2.76 6.28 13.23
N THR A 135 3.49 5.23 12.82
CA THR A 135 3.23 3.88 13.35
C THR A 135 3.42 3.78 14.86
N ALA A 136 4.42 4.48 15.42
CA ALA A 136 4.66 4.52 16.86
C ALA A 136 3.51 5.22 17.60
N LEU A 137 3.05 6.38 17.12
CA LEU A 137 1.91 7.11 17.68
C LEU A 137 0.62 6.28 17.61
N LEU A 138 0.39 5.59 16.49
CA LEU A 138 -0.76 4.71 16.30
C LEU A 138 -0.74 3.51 17.27
N ALA A 139 0.45 2.99 17.57
CA ALA A 139 0.66 1.95 18.58
C ALA A 139 0.59 2.47 20.03
N GLY A 140 0.51 3.79 20.23
CA GLY A 140 0.57 4.43 21.56
C GLY A 140 1.98 4.54 22.15
N ASP A 141 3.02 4.26 21.36
CA ASP A 141 4.43 4.41 21.75
C ASP A 141 4.90 5.84 21.45
N ASN A 142 4.40 6.78 22.26
CA ASN A 142 4.77 8.20 22.15
C ASN A 142 6.28 8.41 22.37
N ALA A 143 6.91 7.61 23.22
CA ALA A 143 8.33 7.70 23.52
C ALA A 143 9.18 7.40 22.27
N ARG A 144 8.85 6.33 21.54
CA ARG A 144 9.51 6.01 20.26
C ARG A 144 9.28 7.09 19.21
N ALA A 145 8.06 7.61 19.10
CA ALA A 145 7.76 8.70 18.17
C ALA A 145 8.61 9.95 18.46
N CYS A 146 8.76 10.32 19.73
CA CYS A 146 9.59 11.44 20.15
C CYS A 146 11.09 11.20 19.91
N SER A 147 11.58 9.99 20.19
CA SER A 147 12.97 9.61 19.89
C SER A 147 13.29 9.71 18.40
N ILE A 148 12.37 9.30 17.52
CA ILE A 148 12.51 9.47 16.06
C ILE A 148 12.58 10.96 15.69
N ALA A 149 11.70 11.79 16.25
CA ALA A 149 11.67 13.23 15.98
C ALA A 149 12.95 13.96 16.45
N GLU A 150 13.55 13.50 17.55
CA GLU A 150 14.82 14.02 18.06
C GLU A 150 16.00 13.61 17.19
N GLY A 151 16.05 12.34 16.77
CA GLY A 151 17.14 11.76 15.98
C GLY A 151 17.17 12.18 14.51
N LEU A 152 16.05 12.69 13.97
CA LEU A 152 15.99 13.15 12.58
C LEU A 152 16.97 14.30 12.31
N SER A 153 17.82 14.14 11.30
CA SER A 153 18.86 15.12 10.93
C SER A 153 18.46 16.02 9.75
N THR A 154 17.58 15.56 8.85
CA THR A 154 17.13 16.30 7.66
C THR A 154 15.63 16.57 7.72
N GLY A 155 15.14 17.67 7.12
CA GLY A 155 13.69 17.95 7.07
C GLY A 155 13.03 18.34 8.41
N ARG A 156 13.81 18.58 9.47
CA ARG A 156 13.32 18.91 10.83
C ARG A 156 12.42 20.15 10.92
N GLY A 157 12.44 21.01 9.89
CA GLY A 157 11.63 22.22 9.79
C GLY A 157 10.33 22.04 8.99
N GLU A 158 10.01 20.83 8.53
CA GLU A 158 8.72 20.58 7.89
C GLU A 158 7.59 20.61 8.92
N ALA A 159 6.40 21.02 8.49
CA ALA A 159 5.27 21.25 9.39
C ALA A 159 4.94 20.03 10.27
N TYR A 160 5.03 18.81 9.74
CA TYR A 160 4.83 17.59 10.51
C TYR A 160 5.78 17.50 11.70
N TRP A 161 7.09 17.69 11.46
CA TRP A 161 8.12 17.56 12.47
C TRP A 161 8.07 18.65 13.53
N LEU A 162 7.67 19.87 13.15
CA LEU A 162 7.42 20.92 14.14
C LEU A 162 6.25 20.57 15.07
N ARG A 163 5.16 20.03 14.50
CA ARG A 163 3.99 19.61 15.30
C ARG A 163 4.33 18.48 16.26
N LEU A 164 5.04 17.46 15.78
CA LEU A 164 5.49 16.35 16.61
C LEU A 164 6.48 16.81 17.69
N ARG A 165 7.42 17.71 17.35
CA ARG A 165 8.36 18.27 18.34
C ARG A 165 7.65 19.04 19.45
N ALA A 166 6.68 19.89 19.11
CA ALA A 166 5.91 20.63 20.11
C ALA A 166 5.15 19.67 21.05
N PHE A 167 4.54 18.62 20.50
CA PHE A 167 3.94 17.55 21.29
C PHE A 167 4.94 16.89 22.25
N CYS A 168 6.11 16.49 21.74
CA CYS A 168 7.15 15.83 22.54
C CYS A 168 7.72 16.74 23.65
N GLN A 169 7.91 18.02 23.36
CA GLN A 169 8.33 19.01 24.37
C GLN A 169 7.28 19.16 25.46
N ALA A 170 5.98 19.19 25.12
CA ALA A 170 4.92 19.23 26.11
C ALA A 170 4.84 17.94 26.95
N GLU A 171 5.02 16.77 26.35
CA GLU A 171 5.13 15.50 27.08
C GLU A 171 6.33 15.49 28.05
N ALA A 172 7.43 16.15 27.67
CA ALA A 172 8.63 16.31 28.50
C ALA A 172 8.52 17.44 29.54
N GLY A 173 7.38 18.15 29.65
CA GLY A 173 7.18 19.26 30.57
C GLY A 173 7.86 20.57 30.17
N GLN A 174 8.38 20.67 28.95
CA GLN A 174 9.08 21.84 28.39
C GLN A 174 8.08 22.84 27.78
N GLY A 175 7.22 23.42 28.62
CA GLY A 175 6.06 24.19 28.17
C GLY A 175 6.40 25.43 27.33
N ALA A 176 7.45 26.17 27.68
CA ALA A 176 7.84 27.39 26.95
C ALA A 176 8.40 27.06 25.56
N GLU A 177 9.24 26.05 25.47
CA GLU A 177 9.81 25.53 24.23
C GLU A 177 8.72 24.94 23.33
N ALA A 178 7.78 24.20 23.92
CA ALA A 178 6.63 23.64 23.22
C ALA A 178 5.73 24.73 22.64
N GLN A 179 5.49 25.81 23.37
CA GLN A 179 4.70 26.96 22.90
C GLN A 179 5.35 27.65 21.69
N LEU A 180 6.66 27.92 21.75
CA LEU A 180 7.40 28.52 20.64
C LEU A 180 7.35 27.64 19.37
N THR A 181 7.57 26.33 19.55
CA THR A 181 7.53 25.36 18.44
C THR A 181 6.13 25.23 17.86
N PHE A 182 5.10 25.24 18.71
CA PHE A 182 3.70 25.25 18.30
C PHE A 182 3.35 26.47 17.45
N ASP A 183 3.76 27.67 17.88
CA ASP A 183 3.50 28.91 17.16
C ASP A 183 4.18 28.91 15.79
N LEU A 184 5.41 28.42 15.71
CA LEU A 184 6.12 28.24 14.43
C LEU A 184 5.40 27.25 13.51
N ALA A 185 4.96 26.10 14.04
CA ALA A 185 4.22 25.09 13.27
C ALA A 185 2.94 25.67 12.67
N GLN A 186 2.20 26.46 13.45
CA GLN A 186 0.95 27.09 13.02
C GLN A 186 1.16 28.25 12.05
N ALA A 187 2.26 28.99 12.19
CA ALA A 187 2.65 30.05 11.25
C ALA A 187 3.05 29.48 9.88
N GLN A 188 3.76 28.35 9.85
CA GLN A 188 4.21 27.73 8.60
C GLN A 188 3.08 27.02 7.86
N ALA A 189 2.28 26.22 8.57
CA ALA A 189 1.16 25.50 7.98
C ALA A 189 0.05 25.35 9.02
N ARG A 190 -0.91 26.27 9.00
CA ARG A 190 -2.03 26.28 9.94
C ARG A 190 -2.86 25.00 9.85
N ASP A 191 -3.00 24.29 10.97
CA ASP A 191 -3.99 23.21 11.15
C ASP A 191 -4.87 23.57 12.35
N ALA A 192 -6.17 23.74 12.11
CA ALA A 192 -7.12 24.17 13.14
C ALA A 192 -7.38 23.08 14.19
N ILE A 193 -7.36 21.80 13.81
CA ILE A 193 -7.64 20.68 14.73
C ILE A 193 -6.41 20.43 15.59
N TYR A 194 -5.23 20.35 14.99
CA TYR A 194 -3.97 20.28 15.75
C TYR A 194 -3.82 21.51 16.65
N GLY A 195 -4.11 22.71 16.11
CA GLY A 195 -4.11 23.98 16.82
C GLY A 195 -4.90 23.94 18.13
N ARG A 196 -6.14 23.46 18.04
CA ARG A 196 -7.04 23.31 19.18
C ARG A 196 -6.53 22.29 20.20
N LEU A 197 -6.14 21.10 19.75
CA LEU A 197 -5.70 20.02 20.65
C LEU A 197 -4.39 20.38 21.35
N MET A 198 -3.38 20.83 20.60
CA MET A 198 -2.09 21.20 21.17
C MET A 198 -2.20 22.45 22.04
N GLY A 199 -2.96 23.46 21.62
CA GLY A 199 -3.21 24.65 22.44
C GLY A 199 -3.90 24.33 23.77
N ALA A 200 -4.85 23.40 23.78
CA ALA A 200 -5.46 22.89 25.01
C ALA A 200 -4.44 22.17 25.90
N LYS A 201 -3.57 21.34 25.30
CA LYS A 201 -2.49 20.65 26.03
C LYS A 201 -1.51 21.63 26.69
N LEU A 202 -1.13 22.70 26.00
CA LEU A 202 -0.19 23.70 26.50
C LEU A 202 -0.79 24.62 27.59
N SER A 203 -2.07 24.98 27.45
CA SER A 203 -2.75 25.90 28.36
C SER A 203 -3.47 25.21 29.53
N GLY A 204 -3.65 23.89 29.48
CA GLY A 204 -4.49 23.15 30.41
C GLY A 204 -6.00 23.41 30.23
N ALA A 205 -6.40 24.09 29.16
CA ALA A 205 -7.80 24.36 28.85
C ALA A 205 -8.54 23.09 28.36
N PRO A 206 -9.88 23.06 28.41
CA PRO A 206 -10.65 21.94 27.86
C PRO A 206 -10.37 21.73 26.37
N GLY A 207 -10.00 20.50 25.99
CA GLY A 207 -9.63 20.14 24.62
C GLY A 207 -10.79 20.10 23.63
N GLY A 208 -12.03 20.03 24.08
CA GLY A 208 -13.21 19.88 23.22
C GLY A 208 -13.33 18.48 22.61
N ALA A 209 -13.79 18.38 21.35
CA ALA A 209 -13.99 17.10 20.68
C ALA A 209 -12.68 16.38 20.32
N ALA A 210 -12.60 15.07 20.56
CA ALA A 210 -11.47 14.27 20.13
C ALA A 210 -11.27 14.31 18.60
N SER A 211 -10.04 14.04 18.15
CA SER A 211 -9.74 13.83 16.74
C SER A 211 -8.94 12.56 16.53
N LEU A 212 -9.32 11.79 15.52
CA LEU A 212 -8.74 10.49 15.18
C LEU A 212 -8.30 10.47 13.71
N ARG A 213 -7.77 11.59 13.21
CA ARG A 213 -7.37 11.73 11.80
C ARG A 213 -6.02 11.07 11.47
N ASN A 214 -5.11 11.02 12.45
CA ASN A 214 -3.75 10.48 12.34
C ASN A 214 -3.22 10.10 13.73
N GLY A 215 -1.99 9.59 13.81
CA GLY A 215 -1.38 9.17 15.06
C GLY A 215 -1.19 10.32 16.06
N LEU A 216 -0.77 11.50 15.60
CA LEU A 216 -0.54 12.66 16.47
C LEU A 216 -1.84 13.18 17.11
N ASP A 217 -2.91 13.30 16.32
CA ASP A 217 -4.23 13.71 16.80
C ASP A 217 -4.80 12.68 17.81
N LEU A 218 -4.59 11.39 17.56
CA LEU A 218 -4.93 10.31 18.50
C LEU A 218 -4.16 10.44 19.82
N ALA A 219 -2.84 10.64 19.75
CA ALA A 219 -1.98 10.78 20.92
C ALA A 219 -2.35 12.02 21.76
N LEU A 220 -2.59 13.16 21.10
CA LEU A 220 -3.08 14.37 21.74
C LEU A 220 -4.44 14.14 22.42
N SER A 221 -5.40 13.55 21.70
CA SER A 221 -6.74 13.27 22.23
C SER A 221 -6.69 12.35 23.46
N LYS A 222 -5.85 11.31 23.43
CA LYS A 222 -5.59 10.44 24.58
C LYS A 222 -4.95 11.20 25.73
N SER A 223 -3.92 12.01 25.47
CA SER A 223 -3.20 12.77 26.51
C SER A 223 -4.09 13.80 27.22
N LEU A 224 -5.13 14.29 26.53
CA LEU A 224 -6.13 15.22 27.06
C LEU A 224 -7.33 14.50 27.72
N GLY A 225 -7.37 13.17 27.72
CA GLY A 225 -8.48 12.39 28.29
C GLY A 225 -9.82 12.60 27.56
N LEU A 226 -9.80 12.90 26.26
CA LEU A 226 -11.01 13.17 25.49
C LEU A 226 -11.80 11.89 25.18
N ASP A 227 -13.12 12.02 25.05
CA ASP A 227 -13.98 10.92 24.59
C ASP A 227 -13.72 10.60 23.11
N LEU A 228 -13.13 9.42 22.86
CA LEU A 228 -12.80 8.95 21.53
C LEU A 228 -13.99 8.29 20.82
N ALA A 229 -15.03 7.86 21.53
CA ALA A 229 -16.15 7.11 20.95
C ALA A 229 -16.99 7.97 19.99
N ALA A 230 -17.04 9.28 20.25
CA ALA A 230 -17.76 10.24 19.40
C ALA A 230 -16.99 10.62 18.11
N ALA A 231 -15.69 10.33 18.03
CA ALA A 231 -14.87 10.69 16.89
C ALA A 231 -14.83 9.55 15.86
N LYS A 232 -15.01 9.88 14.58
CA LYS A 232 -14.83 8.91 13.49
C LYS A 232 -13.34 8.68 13.22
N PRO A 233 -12.81 7.47 13.41
CA PRO A 233 -11.41 7.19 13.14
C PRO A 233 -11.12 7.20 11.64
N ALA A 234 -9.96 7.75 11.27
CA ALA A 234 -9.36 7.51 9.96
C ALA A 234 -8.99 6.01 9.83
N PRO A 235 -8.88 5.47 8.60
CA PRO A 235 -8.58 4.05 8.38
C PRO A 235 -7.36 3.55 9.15
N ALA A 236 -6.26 4.32 9.18
CA ALA A 236 -5.04 4.00 9.92
C ALA A 236 -5.29 3.85 11.43
N VAL A 237 -6.05 4.77 12.03
CA VAL A 237 -6.38 4.77 13.47
C VAL A 237 -7.33 3.62 13.80
N ALA A 238 -8.32 3.36 12.95
CA ALA A 238 -9.25 2.24 13.12
C ALA A 238 -8.51 0.89 13.06
N ALA A 239 -7.57 0.75 12.12
CA ALA A 239 -6.76 -0.46 11.99
C ALA A 239 -5.79 -0.65 13.16
N ALA A 240 -5.12 0.41 13.62
CA ALA A 240 -4.25 0.33 14.78
C ALA A 240 -5.02 -0.08 16.04
N ALA A 241 -6.24 0.43 16.22
CA ALA A 241 -7.10 0.08 17.35
C ALA A 241 -7.58 -1.38 17.32
N SER A 242 -7.77 -1.99 16.14
CA SER A 242 -8.16 -3.40 16.03
C SER A 242 -6.98 -4.35 16.23
N GLY A 243 -5.74 -3.91 15.95
CA GLY A 243 -4.53 -4.73 15.99
C GLY A 243 -4.53 -5.90 14.98
N ALA A 244 -5.51 -5.93 14.08
CA ALA A 244 -5.73 -7.04 13.16
C ALA A 244 -5.18 -6.73 11.77
N ASP A 245 -4.62 -7.75 11.12
CA ASP A 245 -4.28 -7.66 9.71
C ASP A 245 -5.55 -7.33 8.89
N PRO A 246 -5.46 -6.44 7.89
CA PRO A 246 -6.62 -6.04 7.13
C PRO A 246 -7.20 -7.23 6.35
N VAL A 247 -8.51 -7.44 6.53
CA VAL A 247 -9.29 -8.50 5.90
C VAL A 247 -9.74 -8.09 4.50
N ALA A 248 -9.89 -9.07 3.60
CA ALA A 248 -10.48 -8.85 2.29
C ALA A 248 -11.91 -8.29 2.41
N PRO A 249 -12.34 -7.40 1.48
CA PRO A 249 -13.69 -6.87 1.49
C PRO A 249 -14.71 -7.99 1.25
N ARG A 250 -15.87 -7.87 1.91
CA ARG A 250 -17.02 -8.76 1.72
C ARG A 250 -18.12 -8.01 1.00
N TYR A 251 -18.77 -8.67 0.05
CA TYR A 251 -19.87 -8.11 -0.73
C TYR A 251 -21.15 -8.89 -0.45
N ASP A 252 -22.28 -8.19 -0.46
CA ASP A 252 -23.59 -8.82 -0.31
C ASP A 252 -23.97 -9.52 -1.61
N LEU A 253 -23.91 -10.86 -1.58
CA LEU A 253 -24.21 -11.67 -2.75
C LEU A 253 -25.68 -11.64 -3.14
N SER A 254 -26.61 -11.33 -2.23
CA SER A 254 -28.03 -11.31 -2.57
C SER A 254 -28.36 -10.27 -3.65
N LEU A 255 -27.70 -9.11 -3.57
CA LEU A 255 -27.81 -8.04 -4.56
C LEU A 255 -27.09 -8.38 -5.86
N ILE A 256 -25.94 -9.04 -5.76
CA ILE A 256 -25.13 -9.46 -6.91
C ILE A 256 -25.84 -10.57 -7.70
N ASP A 257 -26.35 -11.59 -7.02
CA ASP A 257 -26.99 -12.76 -7.63
C ASP A 257 -28.26 -12.42 -8.39
N ALA A 258 -28.96 -11.36 -7.98
CA ALA A 258 -30.09 -10.80 -8.73
C ALA A 258 -29.67 -10.27 -10.13
N GLN A 259 -28.38 -9.97 -10.35
CA GLN A 259 -27.86 -9.45 -11.61
C GLN A 259 -27.20 -10.55 -12.46
N ILE A 260 -26.55 -11.52 -11.83
CA ILE A 260 -25.75 -12.56 -12.52
C ILE A 260 -26.34 -13.97 -12.42
N GLY A 261 -27.58 -14.11 -11.93
CA GLY A 261 -28.29 -15.39 -11.92
C GLY A 261 -27.71 -16.42 -10.96
N GLY A 262 -27.28 -16.00 -9.76
CA GLY A 262 -26.77 -16.91 -8.72
C GLY A 262 -25.28 -17.27 -8.81
N LEU A 263 -24.51 -16.59 -9.66
CA LEU A 263 -23.09 -16.88 -9.88
C LEU A 263 -22.15 -16.26 -8.83
N GLY A 264 -22.66 -15.54 -7.84
CA GLY A 264 -21.85 -14.81 -6.85
C GLY A 264 -20.94 -15.72 -6.04
N GLN A 265 -21.44 -16.88 -5.61
CA GLN A 265 -20.61 -17.87 -4.89
C GLN A 265 -19.53 -18.50 -5.77
N ALA A 266 -19.81 -18.70 -7.06
CA ALA A 266 -18.83 -19.20 -8.01
C ALA A 266 -17.68 -18.18 -8.15
N VAL A 267 -18.00 -16.88 -8.24
CA VAL A 267 -17.00 -15.79 -8.32
C VAL A 267 -16.18 -15.68 -7.03
N ILE A 268 -16.75 -15.92 -5.85
CA ILE A 268 -15.93 -15.95 -4.62
C ILE A 268 -14.95 -17.11 -4.66
N SER A 269 -15.44 -18.31 -5.00
CA SER A 269 -14.71 -19.57 -4.90
C SER A 269 -13.66 -19.75 -6.00
N GLY A 270 -13.79 -19.04 -7.13
CA GLY A 270 -12.88 -19.16 -8.26
C GLY A 270 -13.44 -18.54 -9.54
N LEU A 271 -13.01 -19.04 -10.69
CA LEU A 271 -13.56 -18.60 -11.97
C LEU A 271 -14.94 -19.24 -12.20
N PRO A 272 -15.95 -18.48 -12.65
CA PRO A 272 -17.26 -19.04 -12.96
C PRO A 272 -17.17 -20.04 -14.14
N PRO A 273 -18.05 -21.06 -14.19
CA PRO A 273 -18.09 -21.99 -15.32
C PRO A 273 -18.35 -21.27 -16.65
N GLU A 274 -17.64 -21.64 -17.71
CA GLU A 274 -17.77 -21.03 -19.04
C GLU A 274 -19.22 -21.03 -19.52
N SER A 275 -19.93 -22.17 -19.41
CA SER A 275 -21.33 -22.30 -19.82
C SER A 275 -22.27 -21.33 -19.09
N ALA A 276 -21.97 -21.01 -17.83
CA ALA A 276 -22.76 -20.06 -17.06
C ALA A 276 -22.51 -18.62 -17.51
N VAL A 277 -21.26 -18.28 -17.84
CA VAL A 277 -20.91 -16.98 -18.43
C VAL A 277 -21.57 -16.83 -19.81
N SER A 278 -21.51 -17.86 -20.66
CA SER A 278 -22.19 -17.87 -21.97
C SER A 278 -23.69 -17.69 -21.84
N ALA A 279 -24.33 -18.33 -20.85
CA ALA A 279 -25.76 -18.17 -20.60
C ALA A 279 -26.11 -16.73 -20.17
N LEU A 280 -25.29 -16.10 -19.33
CA LEU A 280 -25.48 -14.70 -18.94
C LEU A 280 -25.31 -13.74 -20.13
N ILE A 281 -24.32 -13.96 -20.99
CA ILE A 281 -24.10 -13.15 -22.21
C ILE A 281 -25.30 -13.30 -23.16
N ALA A 282 -25.80 -14.51 -23.37
CA ALA A 282 -27.00 -14.74 -24.18
C ALA A 282 -28.22 -14.02 -23.60
N ALA A 283 -28.48 -14.17 -22.29
CA ALA A 283 -29.58 -13.48 -21.61
C ALA A 283 -29.47 -11.96 -21.71
N ALA A 284 -28.26 -11.39 -21.62
CA ALA A 284 -28.01 -9.97 -21.77
C ALA A 284 -28.26 -9.45 -23.20
N ALA A 285 -27.95 -10.25 -24.21
CA ALA A 285 -28.22 -9.91 -25.61
C ALA A 285 -29.73 -9.91 -25.90
N ASP A 286 -30.42 -10.94 -25.42
CA ASP A 286 -31.84 -11.22 -25.67
C ASP A 286 -32.78 -10.40 -24.77
N ALA A 287 -32.25 -9.71 -23.74
CA ALA A 287 -33.04 -8.85 -22.87
C ALA A 287 -33.83 -7.79 -23.67
N ALA A 288 -35.15 -7.81 -23.49
CA ALA A 288 -36.07 -6.94 -24.21
C ALA A 288 -36.38 -5.63 -23.47
N ASP A 289 -36.30 -5.63 -22.13
CA ASP A 289 -36.64 -4.47 -21.33
C ASP A 289 -35.50 -3.41 -21.38
N PRO A 290 -35.77 -2.22 -21.92
CA PRO A 290 -34.75 -1.17 -22.08
C PRO A 290 -34.20 -0.63 -20.76
N LYS A 291 -34.90 -0.83 -19.63
CA LYS A 291 -34.41 -0.37 -18.31
C LYS A 291 -33.41 -1.35 -17.70
N THR A 292 -33.64 -2.65 -17.84
CA THR A 292 -32.82 -3.69 -17.23
C THR A 292 -31.72 -4.21 -18.16
N LYS A 293 -31.91 -4.11 -19.47
CA LYS A 293 -30.94 -4.53 -20.49
C LYS A 293 -29.53 -3.94 -20.31
N PRO A 294 -29.34 -2.61 -20.14
CA PRO A 294 -27.99 -2.05 -19.99
C PRO A 294 -27.28 -2.58 -18.74
N ARG A 295 -28.02 -2.77 -17.64
CA ARG A 295 -27.49 -3.31 -16.40
C ARG A 295 -27.04 -4.76 -16.57
N LEU A 296 -27.86 -5.58 -17.24
CA LEU A 296 -27.53 -6.98 -17.51
C LEU A 296 -26.34 -7.12 -18.47
N GLN A 297 -26.24 -6.24 -19.47
CA GLN A 297 -25.07 -6.17 -20.36
C GLN A 297 -23.79 -5.76 -19.62
N ALA A 298 -23.88 -4.77 -18.72
CA ALA A 298 -22.75 -4.40 -17.86
C ALA A 298 -22.30 -5.55 -16.95
N ALA A 299 -23.26 -6.27 -16.34
CA ALA A 299 -22.98 -7.43 -15.51
C ALA A 299 -22.32 -8.57 -16.31
N ALA A 300 -22.84 -8.85 -17.50
CA ALA A 300 -22.27 -9.85 -18.42
C ALA A 300 -20.84 -9.50 -18.82
N VAL A 301 -20.55 -8.23 -19.13
CA VAL A 301 -19.20 -7.79 -19.51
C VAL A 301 -18.23 -7.87 -18.33
N LEU A 302 -18.65 -7.49 -17.13
CA LEU A 302 -17.82 -7.65 -15.92
C LEU A 302 -17.50 -9.12 -15.67
N LEU A 303 -18.49 -10.00 -15.71
CA LEU A 303 -18.26 -11.42 -15.45
C LEU A 303 -17.40 -12.06 -16.54
N ALA A 304 -17.67 -11.74 -17.81
CA ALA A 304 -16.90 -12.22 -18.96
C ALA A 304 -15.44 -11.74 -18.94
N SER A 305 -15.13 -10.62 -18.28
CA SER A 305 -13.76 -10.12 -18.14
C SER A 305 -12.85 -11.01 -17.29
N LEU A 306 -13.42 -11.95 -16.51
CA LEU A 306 -12.67 -12.98 -15.79
C LEU A 306 -12.22 -14.14 -16.69
N ALA A 307 -12.83 -14.32 -17.85
CA ALA A 307 -12.49 -15.40 -18.76
C ALA A 307 -11.19 -15.10 -19.53
N ASN A 308 -10.32 -16.10 -19.67
CA ASN A 308 -9.09 -15.99 -20.46
C ASN A 308 -9.40 -15.86 -21.96
N ASP A 309 -10.39 -16.62 -22.43
CA ASP A 309 -10.97 -16.52 -23.76
C ASP A 309 -12.49 -16.74 -23.66
N LEU A 310 -13.23 -16.24 -24.66
CA LEU A 310 -14.67 -16.41 -24.77
C LEU A 310 -14.98 -17.19 -26.05
N PRO A 311 -16.00 -18.07 -26.06
CA PRO A 311 -16.48 -18.72 -27.27
C PRO A 311 -16.81 -17.73 -28.38
N GLY A 312 -16.63 -18.14 -29.64
CA GLY A 312 -16.89 -17.29 -30.82
C GLY A 312 -18.26 -16.58 -30.81
N PRO A 313 -19.38 -17.29 -30.53
CA PRO A 313 -20.70 -16.66 -30.41
C PRO A 313 -20.77 -15.59 -29.31
N ASP A 314 -20.09 -15.81 -28.19
CA ASP A 314 -20.09 -14.86 -27.07
C ASP A 314 -19.25 -13.63 -27.37
N ARG A 315 -18.12 -13.79 -28.07
CA ARG A 315 -17.34 -12.66 -28.61
C ARG A 315 -18.18 -11.79 -29.56
N ALA A 316 -18.98 -12.42 -30.42
CA ALA A 316 -19.87 -11.69 -31.32
C ALA A 316 -20.94 -10.92 -30.53
N ARG A 317 -21.63 -11.57 -29.58
CA ARG A 317 -22.67 -10.92 -28.76
C ARG A 317 -22.12 -9.76 -27.92
N ILE A 318 -21.04 -9.99 -27.17
CA ILE A 318 -20.50 -9.01 -26.23
C ILE A 318 -19.94 -7.78 -26.95
N SER A 319 -19.44 -7.94 -28.18
CA SER A 319 -18.95 -6.82 -29.00
C SER A 319 -20.03 -5.81 -29.37
N ALA A 320 -21.30 -6.21 -29.33
CA ALA A 320 -22.45 -5.33 -29.60
C ALA A 320 -22.99 -4.63 -28.34
N PHE A 321 -22.45 -4.89 -27.15
CA PHE A 321 -22.94 -4.29 -25.91
C PHE A 321 -22.43 -2.84 -25.79
N PRO A 322 -23.32 -1.83 -25.62
CA PRO A 322 -22.94 -0.43 -25.52
C PRO A 322 -22.40 -0.10 -24.12
N VAL A 323 -21.23 -0.65 -23.79
CA VAL A 323 -20.55 -0.42 -22.51
C VAL A 323 -19.86 0.95 -22.55
N PRO A 324 -20.12 1.85 -21.58
CA PRO A 324 -19.42 3.13 -21.50
C PRO A 324 -17.90 2.96 -21.43
N GLU A 325 -17.18 3.81 -22.17
CA GLU A 325 -15.73 3.85 -22.10
C GLU A 325 -15.22 4.21 -20.70
N GLY A 326 -13.99 3.79 -20.43
CA GLY A 326 -13.27 4.18 -19.23
C GLY A 326 -12.84 5.64 -19.23
N LYS A 327 -12.48 6.17 -18.06
CA LYS A 327 -11.95 7.52 -17.87
C LYS A 327 -10.41 7.55 -17.84
N ALA A 328 -9.75 6.39 -17.76
CA ALA A 328 -8.30 6.33 -17.76
C ALA A 328 -7.73 6.87 -19.09
N PRO A 329 -6.63 7.64 -19.06
CA PRO A 329 -5.96 8.07 -20.29
C PRO A 329 -5.55 6.90 -21.17
N ALA A 330 -5.63 7.05 -22.50
CA ALA A 330 -5.27 6.01 -23.46
C ALA A 330 -3.83 5.49 -23.25
N GLY A 331 -2.88 6.38 -22.94
CA GLY A 331 -1.50 5.98 -22.63
C GLY A 331 -1.38 5.07 -21.40
N ARG A 332 -2.22 5.26 -20.38
CA ARG A 332 -2.26 4.37 -19.21
C ARG A 332 -2.85 3.01 -19.56
N SER A 333 -3.87 2.99 -20.42
CA SER A 333 -4.45 1.73 -20.93
C SER A 333 -3.42 0.94 -21.73
N LEU A 334 -2.67 1.61 -22.62
CA LEU A 334 -1.59 1.00 -23.39
C LEU A 334 -0.49 0.42 -22.48
N ALA A 335 -0.05 1.17 -21.47
CA ALA A 335 0.96 0.69 -20.53
C ALA A 335 0.47 -0.52 -19.72
N LEU A 336 -0.80 -0.51 -19.31
CA LEU A 336 -1.43 -1.60 -18.57
C LEU A 336 -1.49 -2.88 -19.42
N GLU A 337 -1.88 -2.76 -20.69
CA GLU A 337 -1.89 -3.86 -21.65
C GLU A 337 -0.49 -4.41 -21.92
N ALA A 338 0.51 -3.54 -22.13
CA ALA A 338 1.89 -3.94 -22.34
C ALA A 338 2.49 -4.67 -21.12
N ALA A 339 2.15 -4.23 -19.91
CA ALA A 339 2.54 -4.92 -18.67
C ALA A 339 1.91 -6.32 -18.58
N ALA A 340 0.64 -6.46 -18.97
CA ALA A 340 -0.04 -7.75 -19.02
C ALA A 340 0.56 -8.69 -20.09
N ASP A 341 0.86 -8.19 -21.28
CA ASP A 341 1.50 -8.93 -22.36
C ASP A 341 2.87 -9.47 -21.95
N SER A 342 3.63 -8.66 -21.21
CA SER A 342 4.97 -9.01 -20.73
C SER A 342 4.95 -9.73 -19.36
N ARG A 343 3.77 -10.01 -18.80
CA ARG A 343 3.57 -10.61 -17.45
C ARG A 343 4.30 -9.87 -16.32
N ARG A 344 4.39 -8.54 -16.40
CA ARG A 344 5.01 -7.69 -15.36
C ARG A 344 3.98 -7.42 -14.26
N VAL A 345 3.91 -8.34 -13.29
CA VAL A 345 2.87 -8.37 -12.26
C VAL A 345 2.82 -7.08 -11.43
N GLY A 346 3.97 -6.64 -10.92
CA GLY A 346 4.08 -5.42 -10.10
C GLY A 346 3.69 -4.16 -10.87
N GLU A 347 4.14 -4.00 -12.12
CA GLU A 347 3.78 -2.88 -12.97
C GLU A 347 2.28 -2.87 -13.28
N ALA A 348 1.71 -4.02 -13.67
CA ALA A 348 0.28 -4.17 -13.93
C ALA A 348 -0.57 -3.78 -12.71
N ALA A 349 -0.16 -4.22 -11.51
CA ALA A 349 -0.83 -3.86 -10.28
C ALA A 349 -0.74 -2.35 -9.99
N LEU A 350 0.43 -1.73 -10.12
CA LEU A 350 0.59 -0.30 -9.89
C LEU A 350 -0.20 0.55 -10.89
N LEU A 351 -0.24 0.18 -12.17
CA LEU A 351 -1.03 0.88 -13.19
C LEU A 351 -2.54 0.75 -12.97
N ALA A 352 -3.00 -0.43 -12.53
CA ALA A 352 -4.39 -0.62 -12.11
C ALA A 352 -4.74 0.26 -10.90
N LEU A 353 -3.85 0.29 -9.90
CA LEU A 353 -3.99 1.12 -8.70
C LEU A 353 -3.92 2.62 -9.00
N TRP A 354 -3.14 3.04 -10.00
CA TRP A 354 -3.14 4.43 -10.48
C TRP A 354 -4.52 4.82 -10.99
N THR A 355 -5.11 4.00 -11.86
CA THR A 355 -6.47 4.22 -12.35
C THR A 355 -7.49 4.24 -11.21
N ALA A 356 -7.37 3.33 -10.25
CA ALA A 356 -8.24 3.31 -9.07
C ALA A 356 -8.10 4.54 -8.18
N ALA A 357 -6.87 5.03 -7.97
CA ALA A 357 -6.60 6.23 -7.17
C ALA A 357 -7.22 7.48 -7.81
N ASP A 358 -7.17 7.60 -9.14
CA ASP A 358 -7.83 8.71 -9.85
C ASP A 358 -9.36 8.62 -9.80
N ALA A 359 -9.91 7.41 -9.74
CA ALA A 359 -11.34 7.19 -9.61
C ALA A 359 -11.86 7.39 -8.17
N GLY A 360 -10.98 7.26 -7.17
CA GLY A 360 -11.28 7.50 -5.77
C GLY A 360 -12.13 6.38 -5.12
N PRO A 361 -12.92 6.70 -4.08
CA PRO A 361 -13.58 5.69 -3.24
C PRO A 361 -14.74 4.97 -3.94
N ALA A 362 -15.29 5.54 -5.02
CA ALA A 362 -16.30 4.90 -5.86
C ALA A 362 -15.71 3.79 -6.76
N GLY A 363 -14.38 3.76 -6.92
CA GLY A 363 -13.67 2.82 -7.76
C GLY A 363 -13.74 3.13 -9.26
N PRO A 364 -13.00 2.39 -10.09
CA PRO A 364 -12.90 2.63 -11.52
C PRO A 364 -14.26 2.58 -12.24
N ALA A 365 -14.38 3.37 -13.31
CA ALA A 365 -15.50 3.31 -14.24
C ALA A 365 -15.59 1.92 -14.89
N LEU A 366 -16.77 1.54 -15.40
CA LEU A 366 -17.02 0.19 -15.93
C LEU A 366 -15.97 -0.27 -16.96
N GLY A 367 -15.68 0.56 -17.99
CA GLY A 367 -14.67 0.23 -19.00
C GLY A 367 -13.24 0.10 -18.45
N ASP A 368 -12.87 0.90 -17.45
CA ASP A 368 -11.56 0.78 -16.78
C ASP A 368 -11.50 -0.47 -15.90
N ARG A 369 -12.59 -0.80 -15.20
CA ARG A 369 -12.72 -1.98 -14.36
C ARG A 369 -12.56 -3.26 -15.18
N VAL A 370 -13.21 -3.33 -16.35
CA VAL A 370 -13.05 -4.47 -17.28
C VAL A 370 -11.59 -4.63 -17.71
N ARG A 371 -10.91 -3.54 -18.07
CA ARG A 371 -9.47 -3.57 -18.44
C ARG A 371 -8.59 -4.02 -17.28
N ILE A 372 -8.84 -3.50 -16.08
CA ILE A 372 -8.12 -3.89 -14.86
C ILE A 372 -8.33 -5.38 -14.59
N VAL A 373 -9.57 -5.88 -14.58
CA VAL A 373 -9.87 -7.30 -14.32
C VAL A 373 -9.15 -8.21 -15.31
N ARG A 374 -9.23 -7.92 -16.62
CA ARG A 374 -8.51 -8.70 -17.64
C ARG A 374 -7.01 -8.69 -17.42
N THR A 375 -6.45 -7.53 -17.09
CA THR A 375 -5.01 -7.39 -16.83
C THR A 375 -4.60 -8.22 -15.62
N LEU A 376 -5.33 -8.11 -14.50
CA LEU A 376 -5.06 -8.86 -13.27
C LEU A 376 -5.12 -10.37 -13.50
N ILE A 377 -6.12 -10.87 -14.24
CA ILE A 377 -6.21 -12.29 -14.62
C ILE A 377 -4.97 -12.73 -15.40
N ARG A 378 -4.56 -11.95 -16.41
CA ARG A 378 -3.41 -12.29 -17.27
C ARG A 378 -2.08 -12.34 -16.53
N VAL A 379 -1.92 -11.54 -15.47
CA VAL A 379 -0.71 -11.53 -14.64
C VAL A 379 -0.81 -12.43 -13.40
N GLY A 380 -1.87 -13.24 -13.28
CA GLY A 380 -2.03 -14.23 -12.20
C GLY A 380 -2.60 -13.68 -10.89
N LEU A 381 -3.16 -12.47 -10.88
CA LEU A 381 -3.83 -11.84 -9.74
C LEU A 381 -5.35 -12.12 -9.76
N ALA A 382 -5.72 -13.38 -9.92
CA ALA A 382 -7.12 -13.78 -10.12
C ALA A 382 -8.02 -13.48 -8.93
N ASP A 383 -7.53 -13.60 -7.69
CA ASP A 383 -8.31 -13.29 -6.49
C ASP A 383 -8.66 -11.80 -6.43
N ASP A 384 -7.69 -10.93 -6.71
CA ASP A 384 -7.89 -9.49 -6.77
C ASP A 384 -8.84 -9.12 -7.92
N ALA A 385 -8.69 -9.74 -9.08
CA ALA A 385 -9.58 -9.54 -10.23
C ALA A 385 -11.05 -9.83 -9.88
N ARG A 386 -11.32 -10.90 -9.12
CA ARG A 386 -12.68 -11.25 -8.67
C ARG A 386 -13.25 -10.23 -7.69
N LEU A 387 -12.44 -9.65 -6.80
CA LEU A 387 -12.89 -8.54 -5.94
C LEU A 387 -13.30 -7.30 -6.76
N PHE A 388 -12.55 -6.97 -7.81
CA PHE A 388 -12.94 -5.87 -8.71
C PHE A 388 -14.27 -6.15 -9.42
N VAL A 389 -14.55 -7.39 -9.82
CA VAL A 389 -15.83 -7.78 -10.42
C VAL A 389 -16.97 -7.71 -9.41
N LEU A 390 -16.82 -8.30 -8.23
CA LEU A 390 -17.84 -8.26 -7.17
C LEU A 390 -18.19 -6.82 -6.76
N GLU A 391 -17.18 -5.96 -6.61
CA GLU A 391 -17.39 -4.54 -6.35
C GLU A 391 -18.14 -3.84 -7.50
N GLY A 392 -17.77 -4.15 -8.76
CA GLY A 392 -18.43 -3.60 -9.93
C GLY A 392 -19.90 -3.97 -10.00
N LEU A 393 -20.22 -5.25 -9.77
CA LEU A 393 -21.59 -5.77 -9.74
C LEU A 393 -22.41 -5.16 -8.60
N ALA A 394 -21.85 -5.08 -7.40
CA ALA A 394 -22.49 -4.42 -6.27
C ALA A 394 -22.79 -2.93 -6.54
N GLY A 395 -22.00 -2.29 -7.41
CA GLY A 395 -22.16 -0.89 -7.81
C GLY A 395 -23.11 -0.65 -8.98
N LEU A 396 -23.60 -1.68 -9.67
CA LEU A 396 -24.56 -1.54 -10.76
C LEU A 396 -25.92 -1.11 -10.19
N LYS A 397 -26.42 0.04 -10.64
CA LYS A 397 -27.74 0.56 -10.28
C LYS A 397 -28.76 0.19 -11.36
#